data_AF-A0A971G4P5-F1
#
_entry.id   AF-A0A971G4P5-F1
#
_cell.length_a   1.000
_cell.length_b   1.000
_cell.length_c   1.000
_cell.angle_alpha   90.00
_cell.angle_beta   90.00
_cell.angle_gamma   90.00
#
_symmetry.space_group_name_H-M   'P 1'
#
loop_
_entity.id
_entity.type
_entity.pdbx_description
1 polymer ?
#
loop_
_entity_poly.entity_id
_entity_poly.type
_entity_poly.pdbx_seq_one_letter_code
_entity_poly.pdbx_strand_id
1 'polypeptide(L)' 'QLDDVLAGADLSGGDFVRNVRQLADLLRQIGSAAPDPHTRRAARQAAEALHRGVVASAAAATTGGDARSPEAPVER' A
#
# COMPACT_ATOMS: atom_id res chain seq x y z
N GLN A 1 -6.79 3.08 -12.40
CA GLN A 1 -6.53 3.31 -10.96
C GLN A 1 -6.07 2.01 -10.32
N LEU A 2 -5.70 1.98 -9.04
CA LEU A 2 -5.35 0.73 -8.33
C LEU A 2 -6.51 -0.29 -8.41
N ASP A 3 -7.74 0.20 -8.48
CA ASP A 3 -8.97 -0.59 -8.60
C ASP A 3 -8.98 -1.53 -9.82
N ASP A 4 -8.36 -1.13 -10.94
CA ASP A 4 -8.29 -1.95 -12.16
C ASP A 4 -7.31 -3.13 -12.03
N VAL A 5 -6.28 -3.00 -11.18
CA VAL A 5 -5.27 -4.05 -10.94
C VAL A 5 -5.77 -5.07 -9.92
N LEU A 6 -6.62 -4.65 -8.99
CA LEU A 6 -7.18 -5.50 -7.93
C LEU A 6 -8.34 -6.38 -8.43
N ALA A 7 -9.14 -5.89 -9.38
CA ALA A 7 -10.29 -6.59 -9.94
C ALA A 7 -9.93 -7.90 -10.68
N GLY A 8 -8.69 -8.02 -11.20
CA GLY A 8 -8.22 -9.21 -11.93
C GLY A 8 -7.63 -10.32 -11.05
N ALA A 9 -7.41 -10.08 -9.75
CA ALA A 9 -6.59 -10.94 -8.90
C ALA A 9 -7.20 -11.30 -7.53
N ASP A 10 -8.47 -10.95 -7.27
CA ASP A 10 -9.14 -11.14 -5.97
C ASP A 10 -8.31 -10.60 -4.78
N LEU A 11 -7.53 -9.53 -5.03
CA LEU A 11 -6.65 -8.91 -4.06
C LEU A 11 -7.41 -7.79 -3.35
N SER A 12 -7.57 -7.90 -2.02
CA SER A 12 -8.15 -6.80 -1.24
C SER A 12 -7.20 -5.60 -1.18
N GLY A 13 -7.73 -4.40 -0.89
CA GLY A 13 -6.90 -3.22 -0.64
C GLY A 13 -5.91 -3.40 0.52
N GLY A 14 -6.27 -4.22 1.51
CA GLY A 14 -5.38 -4.61 2.61
C GLY A 14 -4.21 -5.49 2.14
N ASP A 15 -4.47 -6.43 1.23
CA ASP A 15 -3.43 -7.30 0.65
C ASP A 15 -2.47 -6.51 -0.23
N PHE A 16 -2.96 -5.51 -0.96
CA PHE A 16 -2.10 -4.59 -1.70
C PHE A 16 -1.11 -3.87 -0.78
N VAL A 17 -1.61 -3.23 0.29
CA VAL A 17 -0.76 -2.52 1.26
C VAL A 17 0.25 -3.46 1.91
N ARG A 18 -0.17 -4.69 2.23
CA ARG A 18 0.71 -5.73 2.77
C ARG A 18 1.82 -6.10 1.77
N ASN A 19 1.48 -6.35 0.51
CA ASN A 19 2.44 -6.73 -0.53
C ASN A 19 3.46 -5.62 -0.79
N VAL A 20 3.02 -4.36 -0.83
CA VAL A 20 3.95 -3.24 -1.05
C VAL A 20 4.89 -3.04 0.15
N ARG A 21 4.41 -3.25 1.39
CA ARG A 21 5.30 -3.23 2.58
C ARG A 21 6.35 -4.33 2.50
N GLN A 22 5.94 -5.56 2.20
CA GLN A 22 6.86 -6.69 2.04
C GLN A 22 7.89 -6.44 0.93
N LEU A 23 7.47 -5.90 -0.20
CA LEU A 23 8.39 -5.52 -1.29
C LEU A 23 9.38 -4.42 -0.84
N ALA A 24 8.91 -3.40 -0.11
CA ALA A 24 9.78 -2.34 0.41
C ALA A 24 10.78 -2.85 1.46
N ASP A 25 10.39 -3.81 2.30
CA ASP A 25 11.30 -4.49 3.23
C ASP A 25 12.36 -5.30 2.47
N LEU A 26 11.96 -6.08 1.46
CA LEU A 26 12.88 -6.87 0.64
C LEU A 26 13.91 -5.98 -0.09
N LEU A 27 13.47 -4.85 -0.65
CA LEU A 27 14.37 -3.87 -1.28
C LEU A 27 15.38 -3.27 -0.30
N ARG A 28 14.99 -3.06 0.98
CA ARG A 28 15.95 -2.64 2.03
C ARG A 28 16.99 -3.71 2.33
N GLN A 29 16.59 -4.98 2.33
CA GLN A 29 17.51 -6.11 2.50
C GLN A 29 18.48 -6.20 1.31
N ILE A 30 17.99 -6.10 0.07
CA ILE A 30 18.82 -6.03 -1.13
C ILE A 30 19.79 -4.85 -1.04
N GLY A 31 19.32 -3.67 -0.63
CA GLY A 31 20.14 -2.47 -0.45
C GLY A 31 21.21 -2.57 0.64
N SER A 32 21.12 -3.58 1.51
CA SER A 32 22.10 -3.88 2.56
C SER A 32 23.07 -4.98 2.14
N ALA A 33 22.60 -5.98 1.39
CA ALA A 33 23.39 -7.14 0.99
C ALA A 33 24.13 -6.97 -0.35
N ALA A 34 23.68 -6.08 -1.24
CA ALA A 34 24.24 -5.97 -2.58
C ALA A 34 25.71 -5.49 -2.56
N PRO A 35 26.64 -6.19 -3.24
CA PRO A 35 28.04 -5.80 -3.32
C PRO A 35 28.23 -4.55 -4.19
N ASP A 36 27.45 -4.45 -5.26
CA ASP A 36 27.49 -3.35 -6.21
C ASP A 36 26.86 -2.06 -5.63
N PRO A 37 27.59 -0.92 -5.62
CA PRO A 37 27.09 0.33 -5.07
C PRO A 37 25.87 0.91 -5.81
N HIS A 38 25.76 0.73 -7.13
CA HIS A 38 24.63 1.23 -7.91
C HIS A 38 23.34 0.48 -7.55
N THR A 39 23.44 -0.84 -7.38
CA THR A 39 22.36 -1.72 -6.95
C THR A 39 21.89 -1.35 -5.55
N ARG A 40 22.81 -1.11 -4.60
CA ARG A 40 22.44 -0.61 -3.26
C ARG A 40 21.64 0.68 -3.33
N ARG A 41 22.09 1.65 -4.13
CA ARG A 41 21.42 2.94 -4.28
C ARG A 41 20.03 2.78 -4.88
N ALA A 42 19.92 2.03 -5.97
CA ALA A 42 18.65 1.80 -6.66
C ALA A 42 17.63 1.12 -5.74
N ALA A 43 18.04 0.08 -5.00
CA ALA A 43 17.16 -0.65 -4.09
C ALA A 43 16.65 0.24 -2.94
N ARG A 44 17.52 1.06 -2.34
CA ARG A 44 17.13 2.01 -1.29
C ARG A 44 16.15 3.06 -1.83
N GLN A 45 16.41 3.61 -3.02
CA GLN A 45 15.52 4.60 -3.65
C GLN A 45 14.14 4.02 -3.95
N ALA A 46 14.08 2.78 -4.45
CA ALA A 46 12.83 2.09 -4.71
C ALA A 46 12.03 1.84 -3.41
N ALA A 47 12.70 1.37 -2.34
CA ALA A 47 12.05 1.16 -1.04
C ALA A 47 11.42 2.45 -0.48
N GLU A 48 12.15 3.56 -0.56
CA GLU A 48 11.69 4.88 -0.13
C GLU A 48 10.49 5.39 -0.95
N ALA A 49 10.52 5.18 -2.27
CA ALA A 49 9.42 5.56 -3.15
C ALA A 49 8.14 4.77 -2.85
N LEU A 50 8.26 3.46 -2.63
CA LEU A 50 7.13 2.59 -2.28
C LEU A 50 6.53 2.95 -0.92
N HIS A 51 7.36 3.24 0.08
CA HIS A 51 6.86 3.64 1.40
C HIS A 51 5.99 4.90 1.33
N ARG A 52 6.46 5.94 0.62
CA ARG A 52 5.68 7.18 0.43
C ARG A 52 4.39 6.97 -0.35
N GLY A 53 4.44 6.18 -1.43
CA GLY A 53 3.26 5.88 -2.25
C GLY A 53 2.16 5.14 -1.49
N VAL A 54 2.55 4.19 -0.64
CA VAL A 54 1.60 3.45 0.22
C VAL A 54 1.02 4.34 1.31
N VAL A 55 1.83 5.18 1.97
CA VAL A 55 1.34 6.09 3.01
C VAL A 55 0.31 7.06 2.44
N ALA A 56 0.57 7.63 1.26
CA ALA A 56 -0.39 8.49 0.58
C ALA A 56 -1.70 7.75 0.23
N SER A 57 -1.60 6.51 -0.26
CA SER A 57 -2.77 5.70 -0.61
C SER A 57 -3.56 5.24 0.61
N ALA A 58 -2.89 4.85 1.69
CA ALA A 58 -3.51 4.44 2.95
C ALA A 58 -4.22 5.61 3.63
N ALA A 59 -3.61 6.80 3.64
CA ALA A 59 -4.25 8.01 4.16
C ALA A 59 -5.56 8.30 3.39
N ALA A 60 -5.53 8.23 2.06
CA ALA A 60 -6.74 8.41 1.24
C ALA A 60 -7.82 7.35 1.52
N ALA A 61 -7.43 6.09 1.73
CA ALA A 61 -8.37 5.01 2.04
C ALA A 61 -9.06 5.18 3.41
N THR A 62 -8.37 5.75 4.42
CA THR A 62 -8.97 5.99 5.74
C THR A 62 -10.04 7.08 5.75
N THR A 63 -10.05 7.97 4.76
CA THR A 63 -11.02 9.08 4.67
C THR A 63 -12.35 8.66 4.02
N GLY A 64 -12.43 7.49 3.38
CA GLY A 64 -13.62 7.00 2.67
C GLY A 64 -14.61 6.15 3.49
N GLY A 65 -14.40 6.01 4.81
CA GLY A 65 -15.05 4.98 5.62
C GLY A 65 -15.77 5.47 6.87
N ASP A 66 -16.53 6.57 6.82
CA ASP A 66 -17.55 6.83 7.83
C ASP A 66 -18.73 7.65 7.25
N ALA A 67 -19.65 6.95 6.60
CA ALA A 67 -20.97 7.45 6.27
C ALA A 67 -21.98 6.31 6.49
N ARG A 68 -22.05 5.79 7.72
CA ARG A 68 -23.23 5.02 8.13
C ARG A 68 -24.32 6.02 8.50
N SER A 69 -25.31 6.16 7.62
CA SER A 69 -26.51 6.97 7.80
C SER A 69 -27.22 6.65 9.13
N PRO A 70 -27.86 7.64 9.78
CA PRO A 70 -28.67 7.41 10.97
C PRO A 70 -29.89 6.54 10.61
N GLU A 71 -30.08 5.44 11.33
CA GLU A 71 -31.30 4.62 11.22
C GLU A 71 -32.52 5.46 11.60
N ALA A 72 -33.50 5.51 10.71
CA ALA A 72 -34.79 6.15 10.96
C ALA A 72 -35.59 5.38 12.03
N PRO A 73 -36.41 6.05 12.86
CA PRO A 73 -37.18 5.39 13.90
C PRO A 73 -38.25 4.51 13.25
N VAL A 74 -38.32 3.23 13.67
CA VAL A 74 -39.40 2.33 13.30
C VAL A 74 -40.65 2.70 14.09
N GLU A 75 -41.67 3.23 13.42
CA GLU A 75 -42.98 3.49 14.00
C GLU A 75 -43.82 2.21 13.91
N ARG A 76 -44.35 1.75 15.05
CA ARG A 76 -45.44 0.77 15.15
C ARG A 76 -46.46 1.24 16.17
#